data_AF-A0A6J1PF22-F1
#
_entry.id   AF-A0A6J1PF22-F1
#
_cell.length_a   1.000
_cell.length_b   1.000
_cell.length_c   1.000
_cell.angle_alpha   90.00
_cell.angle_beta   90.00
_cell.angle_gamma   90.00
#
_symmetry.space_group_name_H-M   'P 1'
#
loop_
_entity.id
_entity.type
_entity.pdbx_description
1 polymer ?
#
loop_
_entity_poly.entity_id
_entity_poly.type
_entity_poly.pdbx_seq_one_letter_code
_entity_poly.pdbx_strand_id
1 'polypeptide(L)'
;MNPADRQIFNFDMDNLTWDSYLRHMILGMRVYITKDPMSTLDKGREKYRKLKIAHYTLLTVITILLVWGFISLIIRIMSFF
;
A
#
# COMPACT_ATOMS: atom_id res chain seq x y z
N MET A 1 -23.65 27.57 -13.66
CA MET A 1 -24.25 26.26 -13.98
C MET A 1 -25.66 26.48 -14.49
N ASN A 2 -25.99 25.93 -15.65
CA ASN A 2 -27.33 26.07 -16.23
C ASN A 2 -28.32 25.23 -15.40
N PRO A 3 -29.54 25.71 -15.08
CA PRO A 3 -30.55 24.91 -14.39
C PRO A 3 -30.86 23.56 -15.06
N ALA A 4 -30.71 23.47 -16.39
CA ALA A 4 -30.85 22.23 -17.13
C ALA A 4 -29.80 21.18 -16.74
N ASP A 5 -28.56 21.59 -16.47
CA ASP A 5 -27.47 20.67 -16.08
C ASP A 5 -27.83 19.94 -14.78
N ARG A 6 -28.48 20.64 -13.84
CA ARG A 6 -28.91 20.07 -12.56
C ARG A 6 -30.02 19.03 -12.68
N GLN A 7 -30.79 19.05 -13.76
CA GLN A 7 -31.83 18.04 -14.02
C GLN A 7 -31.27 16.81 -14.74
N ILE A 8 -30.21 16.99 -15.53
CA ILE A 8 -29.63 15.94 -16.38
C ILE A 8 -28.59 15.12 -15.60
N PHE A 9 -27.83 15.77 -14.72
CA PHE A 9 -26.77 15.11 -13.94
C PHE A 9 -27.19 14.95 -12.48
N ASN A 10 -27.04 13.73 -11.96
CA ASN A 10 -27.18 13.48 -10.53
C ASN A 10 -25.95 14.02 -9.79
N PHE A 11 -26.08 15.22 -9.21
CA PHE A 11 -25.04 15.87 -8.41
C PHE A 11 -25.06 15.46 -6.93
N ASP A 12 -25.98 14.58 -6.55
CA ASP A 12 -26.04 14.09 -5.18
C ASP A 12 -24.93 13.06 -4.94
N MET A 13 -23.93 13.49 -4.16
CA MET A 13 -22.76 12.70 -3.82
C MET A 13 -23.10 11.58 -2.81
N ASP A 14 -24.23 11.67 -2.11
CA ASP A 14 -24.68 10.63 -1.19
C ASP A 14 -25.22 9.41 -1.95
N ASN A 15 -25.72 9.63 -3.17
CA ASN A 15 -26.17 8.55 -4.06
C ASN A 15 -25.02 7.86 -4.81
N LEU A 16 -23.78 8.33 -4.66
CA LEU A 16 -22.61 7.76 -5.33
C LEU A 16 -22.10 6.54 -4.57
N THR A 17 -22.02 5.39 -5.24
CA THR A 17 -21.30 4.22 -4.69
C THR A 17 -19.79 4.42 -4.84
N TRP A 18 -19.19 5.02 -3.81
CA TRP A 18 -17.78 5.42 -3.78
C TRP A 18 -16.79 4.30 -4.12
N ASP A 19 -17.03 3.07 -3.66
CA ASP A 19 -16.16 1.92 -3.96
C ASP A 19 -16.06 1.67 -5.47
N SER A 20 -17.20 1.59 -6.14
CA SER A 20 -17.27 1.38 -7.59
C SER A 20 -16.66 2.55 -8.35
N TYR A 21 -16.99 3.78 -7.96
CA TYR A 21 -16.45 5.00 -8.58
C TYR A 21 -14.92 5.02 -8.53
N LEU A 22 -14.34 4.84 -7.34
CA LEU A 22 -12.89 4.85 -7.15
C LEU A 22 -12.22 3.69 -7.89
N ARG A 23 -12.82 2.50 -7.88
CA ARG A 23 -12.30 1.34 -8.61
C ARG A 23 -12.21 1.62 -10.11
N HIS A 24 -13.27 2.18 -10.71
CA HIS A 24 -13.26 2.53 -12.12
C HIS A 24 -12.30 3.67 -12.43
N MET A 25 -12.25 4.70 -11.57
CA MET A 25 -11.34 5.83 -11.72
C MET A 25 -9.87 5.37 -11.70
N ILE A 26 -9.46 4.57 -10.70
CA ILE A 26 -8.07 4.10 -10.56
C ILE A 26 -7.67 3.22 -11.75
N LEU A 27 -8.54 2.31 -12.19
CA LEU A 27 -8.28 1.48 -13.37
C LEU A 27 -8.19 2.31 -14.65
N GLY A 28 -9.07 3.29 -14.82
CA GLY A 28 -9.04 4.24 -15.94
C GLY A 28 -7.75 5.05 -15.96
N MET A 29 -7.33 5.61 -14.83
CA MET A 29 -6.06 6.33 -14.72
C MET A 29 -4.87 5.45 -15.12
N ARG A 30 -4.81 4.21 -14.62
CA ARG A 30 -3.74 3.27 -14.96
C ARG A 30 -3.62 3.05 -16.47
N VAL A 31 -4.73 2.72 -17.12
CA VAL A 31 -4.72 2.36 -18.55
C VAL A 31 -4.52 3.59 -19.43
N TYR A 32 -5.18 4.71 -19.13
CA TYR A 32 -5.23 5.85 -20.05
C TYR A 32 -4.21 6.95 -19.74
N ILE A 33 -3.89 7.19 -18.48
CA ILE A 33 -2.90 8.21 -18.08
C ILE A 33 -1.52 7.55 -18.01
N THR A 34 -1.40 6.49 -17.23
CA THR A 34 -0.11 5.79 -17.01
C THR A 34 0.28 4.88 -18.19
N LYS A 35 -0.66 4.64 -19.13
CA LYS A 35 -0.47 3.74 -20.28
C LYS A 35 -0.06 2.32 -19.89
N ASP A 36 -0.49 1.86 -18.71
CA ASP A 36 -0.16 0.54 -18.17
C ASP A 36 -1.35 -0.42 -18.33
N PRO A 37 -1.24 -1.47 -19.17
CA PRO A 37 -2.35 -2.36 -19.46
C PRO A 37 -2.72 -3.25 -18.26
N MET A 38 -3.96 -3.74 -18.25
CA MET A 38 -4.47 -4.57 -17.15
C MET A 38 -3.71 -5.89 -16.97
N SER A 39 -3.06 -6.40 -18.01
CA SER A 39 -2.27 -7.64 -17.98
C SER A 39 -1.05 -7.58 -17.07
N THR A 40 -0.59 -6.39 -16.67
CA THR A 40 0.58 -6.23 -15.78
C THR A 40 0.21 -6.28 -14.29
N LEU A 41 -1.08 -6.31 -13.96
CA LEU A 41 -1.56 -6.30 -12.57
C LEU A 41 -1.00 -7.45 -11.75
N ASP A 42 -1.04 -8.68 -12.28
CA ASP A 42 -0.59 -9.86 -11.55
C ASP A 42 0.93 -9.86 -11.35
N LYS A 43 1.69 -9.37 -12.33
CA LYS A 43 3.13 -9.13 -12.19
C LYS A 43 3.42 -8.09 -11.08
N GLY A 44 2.60 -7.03 -11.02
CA GLY A 44 2.68 -6.02 -9.96
C GLY A 44 2.42 -6.62 -8.58
N ARG A 45 1.40 -7.47 -8.45
CA ARG A 45 1.07 -8.19 -7.20
C ARG A 45 2.19 -9.14 -6.78
N GLU A 46 2.79 -9.86 -7.73
CA GLU A 46 3.91 -10.74 -7.44
C GLU A 46 5.15 -9.98 -6.95
N LYS A 47 5.49 -8.86 -7.63
CA LYS A 47 6.59 -7.98 -7.21
C LYS A 47 6.33 -7.42 -5.81
N TYR A 48 5.11 -6.94 -5.55
CA TYR A 48 4.72 -6.45 -4.23
C TYR A 48 4.84 -7.53 -3.16
N ARG A 49 4.40 -8.76 -3.44
CA ARG A 49 4.56 -9.90 -2.52
C ARG A 49 6.03 -10.16 -2.19
N LYS A 50 6.91 -10.17 -3.19
CA LYS A 50 8.37 -10.36 -2.99
C LYS A 50 8.96 -9.25 -2.13
N LEU A 51 8.62 -7.99 -2.42
CA LEU A 51 9.05 -6.83 -1.63
C LEU A 51 8.54 -6.88 -0.18
N LYS A 52 7.29 -7.29 0.01
CA LYS A 52 6.69 -7.44 1.34
C LYS A 52 7.44 -8.50 2.15
N ILE A 53 7.72 -9.66 1.57
CA ILE A 53 8.53 -10.71 2.22
C ILE A 53 9.91 -10.14 2.59
N ALA A 54 10.62 -9.52 1.63
CA ALA A 54 11.94 -8.94 1.87
C ALA A 54 11.95 -7.90 3.01
N HIS A 55 10.94 -7.03 3.06
CA HIS A 55 10.79 -6.02 4.10
C HIS A 55 10.62 -6.65 5.49
N TYR A 56 9.71 -7.61 5.64
CA TYR A 56 9.50 -8.27 6.92
C TYR A 56 10.69 -9.12 7.33
N THR A 57 11.35 -9.81 6.40
CA THR A 57 12.58 -10.55 6.72
C THR A 57 13.68 -9.62 7.22
N LEU A 58 13.85 -8.45 6.59
CA LEU A 58 14.85 -7.47 7.00
C LEU A 58 14.55 -6.93 8.39
N LEU A 59 13.29 -6.54 8.65
CA LEU A 59 12.86 -6.08 9.97
C LEU A 59 13.11 -7.15 11.04
N THR A 60 12.72 -8.39 10.79
CA THR A 60 12.93 -9.50 11.72
C THR A 60 14.41 -9.71 12.03
N VAL A 61 15.29 -9.71 11.03
CA VAL A 61 16.74 -9.86 11.23
C VAL A 61 17.30 -8.71 12.07
N ILE A 62 16.96 -7.46 11.74
CA ILE A 62 17.41 -6.28 12.49
C ILE A 62 16.95 -6.38 13.95
N THR A 63 15.67 -6.72 14.19
CA THR A 63 15.15 -6.86 15.54
C THR A 63 15.89 -7.94 16.33
N ILE A 64 16.15 -9.11 15.74
CA ILE A 64 16.91 -10.18 16.40
C ILE A 64 18.32 -9.72 16.77
N LEU A 65 19.02 -9.04 15.85
CA LEU A 65 20.37 -8.54 16.10
C LEU A 65 20.40 -7.49 17.21
N LEU A 66 19.43 -6.58 17.24
CA LEU A 66 19.31 -5.57 18.29
C LEU A 66 19.03 -6.21 19.66
N VAL A 67 18.10 -7.17 19.73
CA VAL A 67 17.79 -7.89 20.98
C VAL A 67 19.01 -8.68 21.47
N TRP A 68 19.68 -9.41 20.57
CA TRP A 68 20.88 -10.16 20.93
C TRP A 68 22.02 -9.24 21.41
N GLY A 69 22.27 -8.14 20.71
CA GLY A 69 23.27 -7.15 21.10
C GLY A 69 22.97 -6.52 22.46
N PHE A 70 21.70 -6.21 22.73
CA PHE A 70 21.26 -5.67 24.02
C PHE A 70 21.45 -6.68 25.16
N ILE A 71 21.04 -7.94 24.97
CA ILE A 71 21.26 -9.01 25.95
C ILE A 71 22.75 -9.22 26.21
N SER A 72 23.57 -9.29 25.15
CA SER A 72 25.02 -9.45 25.28
C SER A 72 25.66 -8.29 26.06
N LEU A 73 25.18 -7.06 25.86
CA LEU A 73 25.65 -5.89 26.60
C LEU A 73 25.31 -6.00 28.09
N ILE A 74 24.08 -6.39 28.42
CA ILE A 74 23.65 -6.60 29.81
C ILE A 74 24.49 -7.68 30.49
N ILE A 75 24.69 -8.83 29.84
CA ILE A 75 25.52 -9.92 30.39
C ILE A 75 26.94 -9.43 30.67
N ARG A 76 27.53 -8.66 29.74
CA ARG A 76 28.88 -8.10 29.92
C ARG A 76 28.96 -7.13 31.10
N ILE A 77 27.94 -6.29 31.30
CA ILE A 77 27.86 -5.36 32.44
C ILE A 77 27.72 -6.14 33.75
N MET A 78 26.83 -7.13 33.80
CA MET A 78 26.64 -7.97 34.99
C MET A 78 27.87 -8.79 35.35
N SER A 79 28.66 -9.23 34.36
CA SER A 79 29.91 -9.95 34.62
C SER A 79 31.05 -9.06 35.11
N PHE A 80 30.94 -7.74 34.94
CA PHE A 80 31.96 -6.77 35.37
C PHE A 80 31.74 -6.29 36.81
N PHE A 81 30.49 -6.31 37.27
CA PHE A 81 30.11 -6.04 38.66
C PHE A 81 30.15 -7.33 39.49
#